data_AF-A0A090D155-F1
#
_entry.id   AF-A0A090D155-F1
#
_cell.length_a   1.000
_cell.length_b   1.000
_cell.length_c   1.000
_cell.angle_alpha   90.00
_cell.angle_beta   90.00
_cell.angle_gamma   90.00
#
_symmetry.space_group_name_H-M   'P 1'
#
loop_
_entity.id
_entity.type
_entity.pdbx_description
1 polymer ?
#
loop_
_entity_poly.entity_id
_entity_poly.type
_entity_poly.pdbx_seq_one_letter_code
_entity_poly.pdbx_strand_id
1 'polypeptide(L)'
;MSLHEDEHPFYGYDIIRKQEQEIVDGILAKYKGRKADDTLHKEIWNELQQAKYQGLLKMPFKVVFRRDESNLFPTYIEVILDTKV
;
A
#
# COMPACT_ATOMS: atom_id res chain seq x y z
N MET A 1 21.89 -20.99 19.63
CA MET A 1 21.15 -20.98 18.35
C MET A 1 20.07 -19.94 18.50
N SER A 2 20.09 -18.96 17.60
CA SER A 2 19.51 -17.62 17.77
C SER A 2 18.02 -17.65 18.06
N LEU A 3 17.67 -17.15 19.24
CA LEU A 3 16.35 -16.69 19.64
C LEU A 3 15.98 -15.52 18.73
N HIS A 4 14.99 -15.71 17.86
CA HIS A 4 14.17 -14.60 17.43
C HIS A 4 12.82 -14.82 18.10
N GLU A 5 12.73 -14.20 19.28
CA GLU A 5 11.52 -14.07 20.09
C GLU A 5 10.37 -13.58 19.20
N ASP A 6 9.46 -14.50 18.94
CA ASP A 6 8.11 -14.30 18.42
C ASP A 6 7.29 -13.61 19.54
N GLU A 7 7.65 -12.37 19.86
CA GLU A 7 7.00 -11.59 20.91
C GLU A 7 6.40 -10.33 20.30
N HIS A 8 5.09 -10.36 20.02
CA HIS A 8 4.13 -9.32 20.43
C HIS A 8 2.68 -9.77 20.12
N PRO A 9 1.98 -10.47 21.03
CA PRO A 9 0.53 -10.54 21.00
C PRO A 9 -0.06 -9.35 21.81
N PHE A 10 -0.41 -8.26 21.14
CA PHE A 10 -1.19 -7.17 21.79
C PHE A 10 -2.08 -6.44 20.78
N TYR A 11 -3.37 -6.78 20.80
CA TYR A 11 -4.52 -6.24 20.02
C TYR A 11 -4.68 -6.66 18.55
N GLY A 12 -5.57 -7.64 18.31
CA GLY A 12 -6.67 -7.68 17.31
C GLY A 12 -6.54 -7.17 15.86
N TYR A 13 -5.40 -6.65 15.43
CA TYR A 13 -5.25 -5.86 14.21
C TYR A 13 -4.31 -6.47 13.16
N ASP A 14 -3.61 -7.57 13.47
CA ASP A 14 -2.68 -8.20 12.51
C ASP A 14 -3.43 -8.81 11.31
N ILE A 15 -4.59 -9.43 11.56
CA ILE A 15 -5.46 -9.98 10.51
C ILE A 15 -6.05 -8.86 9.64
N ILE A 16 -6.45 -7.75 10.27
CA ILE A 16 -7.00 -6.58 9.57
C ILE A 16 -5.93 -5.96 8.67
N ARG A 17 -4.71 -5.80 9.19
CA ARG A 17 -3.57 -5.28 8.44
C ARG A 17 -3.20 -6.18 7.25
N LYS A 18 -3.20 -7.50 7.44
CA LYS A 18 -2.91 -8.48 6.39
C LYS A 18 -4.01 -8.48 5.31
N GLN A 19 -5.28 -8.49 5.70
CA GLN A 19 -6.40 -8.41 4.75
C GLN A 19 -6.38 -7.09 3.96
N GLU A 20 -6.17 -5.96 4.62
CA GLU A 20 -6.06 -4.67 3.96
C GLU A 20 -4.86 -4.61 3.01
N GLN A 21 -3.72 -5.17 3.41
CA GLN A 21 -2.56 -5.33 2.52
C GLN A 21 -2.90 -6.20 1.31
N GLU A 22 -3.60 -7.32 1.48
CA GLU A 22 -4.00 -8.19 0.36
C GLU A 22 -4.95 -7.46 -0.61
N ILE A 23 -5.85 -6.62 -0.09
CA ILE A 23 -6.73 -5.79 -0.93
C ILE A 23 -5.91 -4.77 -1.72
N VAL A 24 -4.99 -4.07 -1.06
CA VAL A 24 -4.12 -3.08 -1.73
C VAL A 24 -3.20 -3.77 -2.74
N ASP A 25 -2.60 -4.90 -2.40
CA ASP A 25 -1.79 -5.70 -3.32
C ASP A 25 -2.61 -6.16 -4.52
N GLY A 26 -3.84 -6.63 -4.30
CA GLY A 26 -4.76 -7.00 -5.38
C GLY A 26 -5.11 -5.84 -6.31
N ILE A 27 -5.29 -4.63 -5.77
CA ILE A 27 -5.49 -3.41 -6.56
C ILE A 27 -4.22 -3.09 -7.36
N LEU A 28 -3.06 -3.06 -6.70
CA LEU A 28 -1.77 -2.73 -7.32
C LEU A 28 -1.32 -3.76 -8.36
N ALA A 29 -1.67 -5.03 -8.19
CA ALA A 29 -1.36 -6.11 -9.12
C ALA A 29 -1.95 -5.85 -10.51
N LYS A 30 -3.13 -5.20 -10.61
CA LYS A 30 -3.74 -4.79 -11.88
C LYS A 30 -2.90 -3.78 -12.66
N TYR A 31 -2.11 -3.00 -11.92
CA TYR A 31 -1.31 -1.89 -12.43
C TYR A 31 0.16 -2.27 -12.59
N LYS A 32 0.54 -3.50 -12.23
CA LYS A 32 1.91 -4.01 -12.36
C LYS A 32 2.34 -3.98 -13.83
N GLY A 33 3.47 -3.33 -14.12
CA GLY A 33 4.00 -3.18 -15.47
C GLY A 33 3.46 -1.98 -16.26
N ARG A 34 2.52 -1.20 -15.69
CA ARG A 34 2.14 0.12 -16.23
C ARG A 34 3.22 1.15 -15.90
N LYS A 35 3.38 2.15 -16.77
CA LYS A 35 4.25 3.30 -16.51
C LYS A 35 3.67 4.13 -15.36
N ALA A 36 4.48 4.45 -14.37
CA ALA A 36 4.13 5.42 -13.35
C ALA A 36 3.99 6.82 -13.98
N ASP A 37 2.74 7.22 -14.17
CA ASP A 37 2.32 8.53 -14.68
C ASP A 37 1.26 9.12 -13.73
N ASP A 38 0.96 10.41 -13.87
CA ASP A 38 -0.10 11.10 -13.12
C ASP A 38 -1.46 10.40 -13.28
N THR A 39 -1.73 9.85 -14.48
CA THR A 39 -2.95 9.09 -14.75
C THR A 39 -3.04 7.86 -13.86
N LEU A 40 -1.95 7.08 -13.78
CA LEU A 40 -1.90 5.86 -12.98
C LEU A 40 -1.99 6.18 -11.47
N HIS A 41 -1.37 7.27 -11.04
CA HIS A 41 -1.45 7.74 -9.66
C HIS A 41 -2.89 8.05 -9.25
N LYS A 42 -3.64 8.76 -10.09
CA LYS A 42 -5.05 9.06 -9.87
C LYS A 42 -5.92 7.82 -9.86
N GLU A 43 -5.69 6.87 -10.77
CA GLU A 43 -6.44 5.61 -10.80
C GLU A 43 -6.26 4.80 -9.52
N ILE A 44 -5.00 4.59 -9.10
CA ILE A 44 -4.69 3.87 -7.85
C ILE A 44 -5.30 4.59 -6.65
N TRP A 45 -5.17 5.92 -6.59
CA TRP A 45 -5.74 6.71 -5.50
C TRP A 45 -7.27 6.61 -5.44
N ASN A 46 -7.95 6.64 -6.58
CA ASN A 46 -9.40 6.52 -6.66
C ASN A 46 -9.89 5.12 -6.24
N GLU A 47 -9.23 4.04 -6.71
CA GLU A 47 -9.56 2.66 -6.28
C GLU A 47 -9.36 2.49 -4.76
N LEU A 48 -8.25 2.99 -4.21
CA LEU A 48 -7.99 2.94 -2.77
C LEU A 48 -9.02 3.76 -1.97
N GLN A 49 -9.41 4.93 -2.47
CA GLN A 49 -10.44 5.75 -1.84
C GLN A 49 -11.81 5.08 -1.90
N GLN A 50 -12.14 4.40 -3.01
CA GLN A 50 -13.38 3.65 -3.15
C GLN A 50 -13.40 2.44 -2.21
N ALA A 51 -12.30 1.70 -2.10
CA ALA A 51 -12.16 0.61 -1.12
C ALA A 51 -12.33 1.14 0.33
N LYS A 52 -11.80 2.34 0.61
CA LYS A 52 -12.01 3.01 1.89
C LYS A 52 -13.46 3.40 2.14
N TYR A 53 -14.12 3.96 1.12
CA TYR A 53 -15.53 4.32 1.20
C TYR A 53 -16.45 3.11 1.42
N GLN A 54 -16.12 1.97 0.80
CA GLN A 54 -16.83 0.70 0.98
C GLN A 54 -16.55 0.02 2.34
N GLY A 55 -15.62 0.56 3.15
CA GLY A 55 -15.24 -0.01 4.44
C GLY A 55 -14.31 -1.22 4.33
N LEU A 56 -13.79 -1.51 3.13
CA LEU A 56 -12.79 -2.57 2.87
C LEU A 56 -11.40 -2.14 3.34
N LEU A 57 -11.08 -0.84 3.22
CA LEU A 57 -9.84 -0.24 3.69
C LEU A 57 -10.14 0.77 4.80
N LYS A 58 -9.71 0.51 6.02
CA LYS A 58 -9.89 1.40 7.17
C LYS A 58 -8.62 2.17 7.50
N MET A 59 -7.46 1.59 7.20
CA MET A 59 -6.17 2.22 7.44
C MET A 59 -6.00 3.48 6.58
N PRO A 60 -5.39 4.54 7.13
CA PRO A 60 -4.93 5.64 6.32
C PRO A 60 -3.85 5.16 5.34
N PHE A 61 -3.91 5.66 4.12
CA PHE A 61 -2.98 5.31 3.06
C PHE A 61 -2.44 6.58 2.40
N LYS A 62 -1.24 6.47 1.86
CA LYS A 62 -0.57 7.53 1.10
C LYS A 62 -0.03 6.96 -0.20
N VAL A 63 -0.41 7.56 -1.31
CA VAL A 63 0.11 7.21 -2.64
C VAL A 63 1.22 8.19 -2.99
N VAL A 64 2.46 7.72 -3.02
CA VAL A 64 3.65 8.52 -3.28
C VAL A 64 4.14 8.23 -4.69
N PHE A 65 4.44 9.30 -5.42
CA PHE A 65 5.08 9.23 -6.72
C PHE A 65 6.59 9.43 -6.53
N ARG A 66 7.37 8.37 -6.76
CA ARG A 66 8.84 8.45 -6.67
C ARG A 66 9.41 8.56 -8.07
N ARG A 67 10.04 9.71 -8.33
CA ARG A 67 10.89 9.94 -9.50
C ARG A 67 12.31 9.77 -9.03
N ASP A 68 13.06 8.92 -9.70
CA ASP A 68 14.48 8.77 -9.43
C ASP A 68 15.22 9.96 -10.04
N GLU A 69 15.76 10.85 -9.21
CA GLU A 69 16.51 12.03 -9.68
C GLU A 69 17.80 11.62 -10.40
N SER A 70 18.32 10.43 -10.13
CA SER A 70 19.48 9.87 -10.81
C SER A 70 19.15 9.27 -12.18
N ASN A 71 17.86 9.20 -12.55
CA ASN A 71 17.35 8.57 -13.77
C ASN A 71 17.82 7.11 -13.97
N LEU A 72 18.26 6.47 -12.88
CA LEU A 72 18.76 5.09 -12.88
C LEU A 72 17.60 4.10 -12.79
N PHE A 73 16.50 4.51 -12.16
CA PHE A 73 15.31 3.70 -12.01
C PHE A 73 14.10 4.35 -12.70
N PRO A 74 13.24 3.55 -13.35
CA PRO A 74 12.00 4.06 -13.87
C PRO A 74 11.16 4.58 -12.70
N THR A 75 10.49 5.70 -12.95
CA THR A 75 9.49 6.26 -12.04
C THR A 75 8.55 5.17 -11.55
N TYR A 76 8.26 5.15 -10.25
CA TYR A 76 7.38 4.16 -9.64
C TYR A 76 6.41 4.81 -8.65
N ILE A 77 5.29 4.13 -8.43
CA ILE A 77 4.27 4.54 -7.47
C ILE A 77 4.37 3.61 -6.27
N GLU A 78 4.43 4.22 -5.09
CA GLU A 78 4.51 3.52 -3.82
C GLU A 78 3.27 3.84 -2.99
N VAL A 79 2.59 2.80 -2.49
CA VAL A 79 1.45 2.97 -1.58
C VAL A 79 1.91 2.60 -0.18
N ILE A 80 1.85 3.57 0.71
CA ILE A 80 2.23 3.41 2.11
C ILE A 80 0.95 3.35 2.92
N LEU A 81 0.71 2.22 3.58
CA LEU A 81 -0.33 2.09 4.59
C LEU A 81 0.24 2.61 5.92
N ASP A 82 -0.27 3.74 6.39
CA ASP A 82 0.15 4.33 7.65
C ASP A 82 -0.75 3.82 8.77
N THR A 83 -0.18 3.54 9.93
CA THR A 83 -0.93 3.02 11.10
C THR A 83 -0.96 4.00 12.26
N LYS A 84 -0.50 5.25 12.09
CA LYS A 84 -0.61 6.28 13.13
C LYS A 84 -1.92 7.03 12.98
N VAL A 85 -2.89 6.68 13.83
CA VAL A 85 -3.92 7.60 14.30
C VAL A 85 -3.49 8.15 15.65
#